data_AF-A0A1Q5RNG2-F1
#
_entry.id   AF-A0A1Q5RNG2-F1
#
_cell.length_a   1.000
_cell.length_b   1.000
_cell.length_c   1.000
_cell.angle_alpha   90.00
_cell.angle_beta   90.00
_cell.angle_gamma   90.00
#
_symmetry.space_group_name_H-M   'P 1'
#
loop_
_entity.id
_entity.type
_entity.pdbx_description
1 polymer ?
#
loop_
_entity_poly.entity_id
_entity_poly.type
_entity_poly.pdbx_seq_one_letter_code
_entity_poly.pdbx_strand_id
1 'polypeptide(L)'
;MTAQAREGACAFAWRNYLLVHSDLSENDSRRSDLYRYVTNLSDTGEYDFNLLQVAAVVYLKKLDELHDARGASLAADQALAERLEARSGQLET
;
A
#
# COMPACT_ATOMS: atom_id res chain seq x y z
N MET A 1 15.03 -3.82 5.30
CA MET A 1 14.35 -2.70 4.59
C MET A 1 14.84 -1.35 5.10
N THR A 2 15.06 -0.35 4.24
CA THR A 2 15.39 1.02 4.70
C THR A 2 14.10 1.78 5.06
N ALA A 3 14.16 2.65 6.09
CA ALA A 3 13.06 3.55 6.42
C ALA A 3 12.63 4.41 5.21
N GLN A 4 13.58 4.76 4.36
CA GLN A 4 13.38 5.49 3.12
C GLN A 4 12.41 4.81 2.13
N ALA A 5 12.45 3.47 2.00
CA ALA A 5 11.53 2.77 1.10
C ALA A 5 10.08 2.86 1.57
N ARG A 6 9.86 2.72 2.89
CA ARG A 6 8.54 2.85 3.52
C ARG A 6 7.97 4.25 3.36
N GLU A 7 8.76 5.26 3.70
CA GLU A 7 8.37 6.67 3.58
C GLU A 7 8.09 7.05 2.13
N GLY A 8 8.94 6.61 1.20
CA GLY A 8 8.74 6.84 -0.23
C GLY A 8 7.45 6.23 -0.76
N ALA A 9 7.16 4.98 -0.41
CA ALA A 9 5.94 4.29 -0.84
C ALA A 9 4.68 4.97 -0.28
N CYS A 10 4.69 5.32 1.02
CA CYS A 10 3.59 6.05 1.66
C CYS A 10 3.37 7.41 1.00
N ALA A 11 4.44 8.20 0.84
CA ALA A 11 4.35 9.53 0.26
C ALA A 11 3.86 9.48 -1.19
N PHE A 12 4.33 8.51 -1.97
CA PHE A 12 3.87 8.31 -3.34
C PHE A 12 2.36 7.99 -3.38
N ALA A 13 1.91 6.98 -2.64
CA ALA A 13 0.51 6.59 -2.64
C ALA A 13 -0.40 7.71 -2.15
N TRP A 14 0.00 8.40 -1.08
CA TRP A 14 -0.76 9.51 -0.51
C TRP A 14 -0.91 10.69 -1.47
N ARG A 15 0.18 11.10 -2.14
CA ARG A 15 0.13 12.19 -3.14
C ARG A 15 -0.79 11.84 -4.30
N ASN A 16 -0.71 10.62 -4.82
CA ASN A 16 -1.61 10.18 -5.89
C ASN A 16 -3.08 10.14 -5.44
N TYR A 17 -3.33 9.73 -4.20
CA TYR A 17 -4.66 9.69 -3.63
C TYR A 17 -5.29 11.08 -3.49
N LEU A 18 -4.51 12.07 -3.03
CA LEU A 18 -4.96 13.48 -2.93
C LEU A 18 -5.23 14.12 -4.31
N LEU A 19 -4.51 13.70 -5.37
CA LEU A 19 -4.81 14.17 -6.72
C LEU A 19 -6.21 13.77 -7.19
N VAL A 20 -6.69 12.60 -6.75
CA VAL A 20 -8.04 12.10 -7.07
C VAL A 20 -9.08 12.64 -6.09
N HIS A 21 -8.69 12.90 -4.84
CA HIS A 21 -9.56 13.33 -3.75
C HIS A 21 -9.20 14.74 -3.27
N SER A 22 -9.50 15.74 -4.08
CA SER A 22 -9.12 17.14 -3.85
C SER A 22 -9.72 17.76 -2.60
N ASP A 23 -10.81 17.20 -2.07
CA ASP A 23 -11.50 17.67 -0.87
C ASP A 23 -10.83 17.20 0.44
N LEU A 24 -9.82 16.32 0.36
CA LEU A 24 -9.16 15.77 1.53
C LEU A 24 -8.00 16.64 1.97
N SER A 25 -7.88 16.79 3.30
CA SER A 25 -6.73 17.43 3.91
C SER A 25 -5.49 16.56 3.73
N GLU A 26 -4.34 17.19 3.51
CA GLU A 26 -3.05 16.49 3.51
C GLU A 26 -2.77 15.74 4.84
N ASN A 27 -3.41 16.18 5.92
CA ASN A 27 -3.29 15.63 7.27
C ASN A 27 -4.48 14.74 7.68
N ASP A 28 -5.29 14.28 6.72
CA ASP A 28 -6.38 13.33 6.98
C ASP A 28 -5.87 12.05 7.67
N SER A 29 -6.67 11.48 8.57
CA SER A 29 -6.30 10.31 9.37
C SER A 29 -5.92 9.09 8.54
N ARG A 30 -6.46 8.99 7.31
CA ARG A 30 -6.11 7.92 6.36
C ARG A 30 -4.63 7.89 6.01
N ARG A 31 -3.93 9.02 6.08
CA ARG A 31 -2.46 9.07 5.92
C ARG A 31 -1.74 8.29 7.02
N SER A 32 -2.20 8.44 8.26
CA SER A 32 -1.64 7.72 9.41
C SER A 32 -1.94 6.23 9.33
N ASP A 33 -3.15 5.86 8.88
CA ASP A 33 -3.54 4.47 8.68
C ASP A 33 -2.73 3.79 7.57
N LEU A 34 -2.52 4.50 6.45
CA LEU A 34 -1.62 4.06 5.37
C LEU A 34 -0.20 3.82 5.89
N TYR A 35 0.37 4.76 6.66
CA TYR A 35 1.72 4.62 7.19
C TYR A 35 1.84 3.41 8.11
N ARG A 36 0.84 3.20 8.97
CA ARG A 36 0.77 2.04 9.86
C ARG A 36 0.67 0.73 9.07
N TYR A 37 -0.16 0.68 8.02
CA TYR A 37 -0.26 -0.48 7.14
C TYR A 37 1.09 -0.82 6.49
N VAL A 38 1.72 0.15 5.82
CA VAL A 38 3.00 -0.06 5.13
C VAL A 38 4.12 -0.45 6.10
N THR A 39 4.13 0.13 7.30
CA THR A 39 5.09 -0.23 8.36
C THR A 39 4.90 -1.68 8.79
N ASN A 40 3.67 -2.08 9.13
CA ASN A 40 3.36 -3.46 9.52
C ASN A 40 3.73 -4.44 8.41
N LEU A 41 3.37 -4.13 7.16
CA LEU A 41 3.72 -4.95 6.01
C LEU A 41 5.23 -5.14 5.90
N SER A 42 5.99 -4.05 6.00
CA SER A 42 7.46 -4.08 5.93
C SER A 42 8.13 -4.84 7.07
N ASP A 43 7.50 -4.89 8.24
CA ASP A 43 8.02 -5.62 9.40
C ASP A 43 7.76 -7.14 9.27
N THR A 44 6.79 -7.55 8.44
CA THR A 44 6.44 -8.97 8.21
C THR A 44 7.25 -9.65 7.09
N GLY A 45 8.01 -8.91 6.29
CA GLY A 45 8.77 -9.49 5.19
C GLY A 45 9.67 -8.51 4.43
N GLU A 46 10.49 -9.04 3.54
CA GLU A 46 11.36 -8.23 2.67
C GLU A 46 10.63 -7.83 1.37
N TYR A 47 9.89 -6.73 1.43
CA TYR A 47 9.23 -6.16 0.24
C TYR A 47 10.13 -5.11 -0.42
N ASP A 48 10.42 -5.23 -1.72
CA ASP A 48 11.10 -4.13 -2.42
C ASP A 48 10.20 -2.86 -2.49
N PHE A 49 10.80 -1.72 -2.85
CA PHE A 49 10.07 -0.45 -2.96
C PHE A 49 8.84 -0.54 -3.88
N ASN A 50 8.93 -1.27 -4.99
CA ASN A 50 7.83 -1.39 -5.95
C ASN A 50 6.66 -2.16 -5.34
N LEU A 51 6.94 -3.23 -4.59
CA LEU A 51 5.93 -4.01 -3.88
C LEU A 51 5.23 -3.16 -2.80
N LEU A 52 5.99 -2.40 -2.01
CA LEU A 52 5.41 -1.48 -1.02
C LEU A 52 4.56 -0.39 -1.66
N GLN A 53 5.02 0.19 -2.77
CA GLN A 53 4.29 1.22 -3.49
C GLN A 53 2.94 0.70 -4.01
N VAL A 54 2.94 -0.51 -4.57
CA VAL A 54 1.75 -1.19 -5.05
C VAL A 54 0.77 -1.46 -3.91
N ALA A 55 1.26 -2.07 -2.83
CA ALA A 55 0.42 -2.39 -1.67
C ALA A 55 -0.22 -1.13 -1.07
N ALA A 56 0.56 -0.05 -0.96
CA ALA A 56 0.10 1.25 -0.48
C ALA A 56 -1.03 1.84 -1.35
N VAL A 57 -0.93 1.75 -2.67
CA VAL A 57 -1.98 2.23 -3.60
C VAL A 57 -3.22 1.35 -3.51
N VAL A 58 -3.07 0.02 -3.48
CA VAL A 58 -4.20 -0.90 -3.36
C VAL A 58 -4.93 -0.70 -2.04
N TYR A 59 -4.20 -0.50 -0.93
CA TYR A 59 -4.78 -0.22 0.37
C TYR A 59 -5.72 0.99 0.34
N LEU A 60 -5.27 2.14 -0.20
CA LEU A 60 -6.10 3.34 -0.28
C LEU A 60 -7.34 3.13 -1.15
N LYS A 61 -7.19 2.45 -2.28
CA LYS A 61 -8.32 2.10 -3.15
C LYS A 61 -9.34 1.22 -2.41
N LYS A 62 -8.86 0.22 -1.67
CA LYS A 62 -9.73 -0.67 -0.89
C LYS A 62 -10.35 0.03 0.32
N LEU A 63 -9.70 1.04 0.85
CA LEU A 63 -10.25 1.88 1.90
C LEU A 63 -11.46 2.69 1.41
N ASP A 64 -11.44 3.17 0.18
CA ASP A 64 -12.61 3.82 -0.45
C ASP A 64 -13.73 2.82 -0.73
N GLU A 65 -13.39 1.61 -1.19
CA GLU A 65 -14.39 0.58 -1.53
C GLU A 65 -15.08 -0.02 -0.30
N LEU A 66 -14.31 -0.27 0.77
CA LEU A 66 -14.77 -1.03 1.94
C LEU A 66 -15.14 -0.13 3.12
N HIS A 67 -14.63 1.10 3.14
CA HIS A 67 -14.73 2.04 4.27
C HIS A 67 -14.28 1.44 5.63
N ASP A 68 -13.46 0.37 5.59
CA ASP A 68 -12.90 -0.30 6.75
C ASP A 68 -11.39 -0.51 6.55
N ALA A 69 -10.60 0.00 7.48
CA ALA A 69 -9.15 -0.08 7.43
C ALA A 69 -8.64 -1.53 7.51
N ARG A 70 -9.32 -2.42 8.24
CA ARG A 70 -8.90 -3.83 8.37
C ARG A 70 -9.20 -4.61 7.09
N GLY A 71 -10.41 -4.45 6.54
CA GLY A 71 -10.77 -5.00 5.24
C GLY A 71 -9.84 -4.51 4.13
N ALA A 72 -9.48 -3.23 4.14
CA ALA A 72 -8.53 -2.66 3.18
C ALA A 72 -7.14 -3.28 3.28
N SER A 73 -6.62 -3.48 4.50
CA SER A 73 -5.35 -4.18 4.71
C SER A 73 -5.39 -5.61 4.17
N LEU A 74 -6.41 -6.40 4.53
CA LEU A 74 -6.51 -7.79 4.08
C LEU A 74 -6.60 -7.90 2.55
N ALA A 75 -7.39 -7.03 1.92
CA ALA A 75 -7.53 -7.03 0.46
C ALA A 75 -6.24 -6.58 -0.25
N ALA A 76 -5.48 -5.65 0.34
CA ALA A 76 -4.19 -5.23 -0.18
C ALA A 76 -3.14 -6.34 -0.06
N ASP A 77 -3.12 -7.06 1.06
CA ASP A 77 -2.23 -8.19 1.28
C ASP A 77 -2.52 -9.34 0.30
N GLN A 78 -3.80 -9.63 0.06
CA GLN A 78 -4.22 -10.61 -0.94
C GLN A 78 -3.74 -10.22 -2.34
N ALA A 79 -3.97 -8.98 -2.77
CA ALA A 79 -3.54 -8.49 -4.08
C ALA A 79 -2.01 -8.51 -4.24
N LEU A 80 -1.28 -8.30 -3.15
CA LEU A 80 0.17 -8.37 -3.13
C LEU A 80 0.66 -9.82 -3.29
N ALA A 81 0.05 -10.76 -2.57
CA ALA A 81 0.34 -12.19 -2.72
C ALA A 81 0.10 -12.67 -4.16
N GLU A 82 -1.05 -12.33 -4.74
CA GLU A 82 -1.37 -12.66 -6.14
C GLU A 82 -0.32 -12.12 -7.13
N ARG A 83 0.21 -10.90 -6.90
CA ARG A 83 1.27 -10.34 -7.73
C ARG A 83 2.61 -11.04 -7.56
N LEU A 84 2.95 -11.48 -6.35
CA LEU A 84 4.16 -12.25 -6.10
C LEU A 84 4.10 -13.60 -6.81
N GLU A 85 2.98 -14.31 -6.71
CA GLU A 85 2.77 -15.58 -7.41
C GLU A 85 2.85 -15.41 -8.93
N ALA A 86 2.23 -14.37 -9.49
CA ALA A 86 2.31 -14.08 -10.93
C ALA A 86 3.74 -13.77 -11.39
N ARG A 87 4.53 -13.05 -10.57
CA ARG A 87 5.95 -12.77 -10.87
C ARG A 87 6.78 -14.06 -10.89
N SER A 88 6.54 -14.97 -9.95
CA SER A 88 7.24 -16.26 -9.88
C SER A 88 6.96 -17.11 -11.12
N GLY A 89 5.69 -17.21 -11.53
CA GLY A 89 5.32 -18.00 -12.72
C GLY A 89 5.85 -17.45 -14.06
N GLN A 90 6.20 -16.17 -14.14
CA GLN A 90 6.82 -15.58 -15.34
C GLN A 90 8.32 -15.87 -15.48
N LEU A 91 8.99 -16.26 -14.39
CA LEU A 91 10.41 -16.65 -14.40
C LEU A 91 10.60 -18.14 -14.76
N GLU A 92 9.51 -18.91 -14.80
CA GLU A 92 9.51 -20.37 -15.05
C GLU A 92 9.13 -20.76 -16.49
N THR A 93 9.02 -19.79 -17.41
CA THR A 93 8.76 -19.97 -18.85
C THR A 93 9.84 -19.35 -19.72
#